data_AF-A0A166GKB8-F1
#
_entry.id   AF-A0A166GKB8-F1
#
_cell.length_a   1.000
_cell.length_b   1.000
_cell.length_c   1.000
_cell.angle_alpha   90.00
_cell.angle_beta   90.00
_cell.angle_gamma   90.00
#
_symmetry.space_group_name_H-M   'P 1'
#
loop_
_entity.id
_entity.type
_entity.pdbx_description
1 polymer ?
#
loop_
_entity_poly.entity_id
_entity_poly.type
_entity_poly.pdbx_seq_one_letter_code
_entity_poly.pdbx_strand_id
1 'polypeptide(L)'
;MKQRSLSLKTKKKTASTKSEAKAAKAKPLMLKEVTVRWNEEVRRTKWHYDEWYKHPPGTQTIARTEAEELPRRLEVGTKLKKDELDTLRYEERFANNGGLMKLHDRVEVLKLIRKRRLWLDRKVSTSHLHSESSAQAGPSSSTQPAPPDSLPPE
;
A
#
# COMPACT_ATOMS: atom_id res chain seq x y z
N MET A 1 -7.88 41.84 -75.86
CA MET A 1 -7.50 40.45 -75.51
C MET A 1 -8.17 40.13 -74.16
N LYS A 2 -9.17 39.24 -74.09
CA LYS A 2 -9.07 37.84 -73.62
C LYS A 2 -8.21 37.76 -72.33
N GLN A 3 -8.68 37.34 -71.16
CA GLN A 3 -9.44 36.12 -70.85
C GLN A 3 -10.30 36.23 -69.57
N ARG A 4 -11.27 35.31 -69.48
CA ARG A 4 -12.24 35.07 -68.40
C ARG A 4 -11.63 34.20 -67.30
N SER A 5 -12.19 34.31 -66.08
CA SER A 5 -12.44 33.24 -65.09
C SER A 5 -11.21 32.53 -64.49
N LEU A 6 -11.15 32.03 -63.26
CA LEU A 6 -12.12 31.32 -62.42
C LEU A 6 -11.77 31.52 -60.94
N SER A 7 -12.80 31.70 -60.12
CA SER A 7 -12.74 31.60 -58.66
C SER A 7 -12.65 30.14 -58.23
N LEU A 8 -11.55 29.77 -57.58
CA LEU A 8 -11.40 28.48 -56.90
C LEU A 8 -11.40 28.69 -55.38
N LYS A 9 -12.57 28.41 -54.79
CA LYS A 9 -12.75 28.19 -53.36
C LYS A 9 -11.99 26.93 -52.95
N THR A 10 -10.86 27.08 -52.26
CA THR A 10 -10.21 25.95 -51.60
C THR A 10 -10.30 26.15 -50.09
N LYS A 11 -11.29 25.50 -49.47
CA LYS A 11 -11.42 25.38 -48.01
C LYS A 11 -10.21 24.60 -47.48
N LYS A 12 -9.18 25.29 -46.97
CA LYS A 12 -8.15 24.67 -46.13
C LYS A 12 -8.74 24.41 -44.74
N LYS A 13 -9.25 23.19 -44.56
CA LYS A 13 -9.30 22.54 -43.25
C LYS A 13 -7.86 22.14 -42.91
N THR A 14 -7.21 22.90 -42.04
CA THR A 14 -6.01 22.44 -41.34
C THR A 14 -6.25 22.56 -39.84
N ALA A 15 -5.96 21.44 -39.19
CA ALA A 15 -6.43 21.04 -37.90
C ALA A 15 -6.05 22.02 -36.77
N SER A 16 -7.02 22.23 -35.89
CA SER A 16 -6.82 22.67 -34.51
C SER A 16 -5.79 21.77 -33.83
N THR A 17 -4.58 22.28 -33.62
CA THR A 17 -3.60 21.68 -32.71
C THR A 17 -3.98 22.10 -31.29
N LYS A 18 -5.06 21.52 -30.80
CA LYS A 18 -5.35 21.45 -29.38
C LYS A 18 -4.60 20.26 -28.81
N SER A 19 -3.47 20.51 -28.15
CA SER A 19 -2.92 19.60 -27.17
C SER A 19 -2.72 20.34 -25.85
N GLU A 20 -3.82 20.81 -25.26
CA GLU A 20 -3.94 20.66 -23.81
C GLU A 20 -3.85 19.16 -23.56
N ALA A 21 -2.70 18.70 -23.06
CA ALA A 21 -2.59 17.43 -22.39
C ALA A 21 -3.51 17.48 -21.16
N LYS A 22 -4.81 17.25 -21.39
CA LYS A 22 -5.74 16.88 -20.35
C LYS A 22 -5.17 15.59 -19.78
N ALA A 23 -4.48 15.72 -18.64
CA ALA A 23 -4.26 14.61 -17.73
C ALA A 23 -5.59 13.86 -17.68
N ALA A 24 -5.61 12.67 -18.29
CA ALA A 24 -6.80 11.84 -18.33
C ALA A 24 -7.21 11.65 -16.88
N LYS A 25 -8.24 12.38 -16.43
CA LYS A 25 -8.77 12.22 -15.08
C LYS A 25 -9.21 10.78 -15.00
N ALA A 26 -8.38 9.95 -14.37
CA ALA A 26 -8.68 8.55 -14.16
C ALA A 26 -10.09 8.48 -13.57
N LYS A 27 -10.99 7.79 -14.26
CA LYS A 27 -12.36 7.65 -13.79
C LYS A 27 -12.28 7.00 -12.41
N PRO A 28 -12.94 7.57 -11.38
CA PRO A 28 -12.86 7.01 -10.05
C PRO A 28 -13.41 5.58 -10.08
N LEU A 29 -12.67 4.65 -9.48
CA LEU A 29 -13.04 3.25 -9.43
C LEU A 29 -14.40 3.06 -8.73
N MET A 30 -15.09 1.96 -9.05
CA MET A 30 -16.33 1.61 -8.36
C MET A 30 -16.04 1.18 -6.92
N LEU A 31 -16.92 1.56 -5.98
CA LEU A 31 -16.75 1.20 -4.56
C LEU A 31 -16.64 -0.32 -4.35
N LYS A 32 -17.41 -1.09 -5.13
CA LYS A 32 -17.35 -2.56 -5.11
C LYS A 32 -15.98 -3.10 -5.48
N GLU A 33 -15.40 -2.57 -6.55
CA GLU A 33 -14.09 -2.98 -7.05
C GLU A 33 -12.98 -2.68 -6.02
N VAL A 34 -13.01 -1.48 -5.47
CA VAL A 34 -12.08 -1.04 -4.43
C VAL A 34 -12.18 -1.90 -3.17
N THR A 35 -13.40 -2.28 -2.76
CA THR A 35 -13.64 -3.17 -1.61
C THR A 35 -13.14 -4.59 -1.89
N VAL A 36 -13.36 -5.12 -3.10
CA VAL A 36 -12.88 -6.44 -3.50
C VAL A 36 -11.36 -6.50 -3.46
N ARG A 37 -10.68 -5.46 -3.99
CA ARG A 37 -9.22 -5.33 -3.95
C ARG A 37 -8.68 -5.33 -2.53
N TRP A 38 -9.30 -4.57 -1.64
CA TRP A 38 -8.91 -4.54 -0.23
C TRP A 38 -9.11 -5.91 0.44
N ASN A 39 -10.23 -6.59 0.19
CA ASN A 39 -10.46 -7.93 0.75
C ASN A 39 -9.46 -8.96 0.24
N GLU A 40 -9.03 -8.85 -1.02
CA GLU A 40 -7.99 -9.70 -1.59
C GLU A 40 -6.63 -9.46 -0.93
N GLU A 41 -6.28 -8.21 -0.68
CA GLU A 41 -5.06 -7.83 0.05
C GLU A 41 -5.09 -8.35 1.49
N VAL A 42 -6.22 -8.22 2.19
CA VAL A 42 -6.41 -8.78 3.54
C VAL A 42 -6.24 -10.30 3.54
N ARG A 43 -6.79 -11.00 2.54
CA ARG A 43 -6.64 -12.46 2.41
C ARG A 43 -5.18 -12.86 2.17
N ARG A 44 -4.48 -12.10 1.33
CA ARG A 44 -3.07 -12.36 0.97
C ARG A 44 -2.12 -12.11 2.14
N THR A 45 -2.41 -11.09 2.95
CA THR A 45 -1.55 -10.64 4.06
C THR A 45 -1.97 -11.20 5.41
N LYS A 46 -2.78 -12.25 5.42
CA LYS A 46 -3.23 -12.90 6.66
C LYS A 46 -2.02 -13.37 7.47
N TRP A 47 -1.97 -12.97 8.74
CA TRP A 47 -0.91 -13.38 9.63
C TRP A 47 -1.06 -14.86 9.96
N HIS A 48 0.04 -15.60 9.90
CA HIS A 48 0.09 -16.97 10.38
C HIS A 48 0.26 -16.95 11.90
N TYR A 49 -0.67 -17.60 12.60
CA TYR A 49 -0.61 -17.68 14.05
C TYR A 49 0.71 -18.29 14.52
N ASP A 50 1.32 -17.65 15.50
CA ASP A 50 2.54 -18.08 16.17
C ASP A 50 2.34 -17.90 17.67
N GLU A 51 2.25 -19.03 18.38
CA GLU A 51 2.03 -19.08 19.83
C GLU A 51 3.20 -18.47 20.62
N TRP A 52 4.40 -18.48 20.04
CA TRP A 52 5.62 -17.99 20.68
C TRP A 52 5.89 -16.52 20.39
N TYR A 53 5.08 -15.90 19.51
CA TYR A 53 5.26 -14.51 19.17
C TYR A 53 4.99 -13.60 20.38
N LYS A 54 5.99 -12.79 20.72
CA LYS A 54 5.87 -11.71 21.69
C LYS A 54 6.28 -10.41 21.03
N HIS A 55 5.60 -9.33 21.36
CA HIS A 55 6.02 -8.02 20.87
C HIS A 55 7.37 -7.63 21.48
N PRO A 56 8.23 -6.91 20.75
CA PRO A 56 9.48 -6.39 21.29
C PRO A 56 9.23 -5.54 22.56
N PRO A 57 10.16 -5.55 23.53
CA PRO A 57 10.01 -4.72 24.72
C PRO A 57 9.90 -3.24 24.36
N GLY A 58 9.01 -2.52 25.06
CA GLY A 58 8.72 -1.11 24.77
C GLY A 58 7.65 -0.88 23.70
N THR A 59 7.11 -1.93 23.08
CA THR A 59 6.00 -1.82 22.13
C THR A 59 4.71 -1.43 22.85
N GLN A 60 4.02 -0.40 22.36
CA GLN A 60 2.71 -0.04 22.89
C GLN A 60 1.65 -0.98 22.30
N THR A 61 1.23 -1.98 23.08
CA THR A 61 0.20 -2.93 22.67
C THR A 61 -1.21 -2.46 23.04
N ILE A 62 -2.18 -2.71 22.16
CA ILE A 62 -3.61 -2.48 22.41
C ILE A 62 -4.40 -3.78 22.18
N ALA A 63 -5.48 -3.95 22.94
CA ALA A 63 -6.36 -5.10 22.79
C ALA A 63 -7.11 -5.04 21.45
N ARG A 64 -7.48 -6.20 20.89
CA ARG A 64 -8.27 -6.29 19.66
C ARG A 64 -9.49 -5.36 19.64
N THR A 65 -10.29 -5.37 20.70
CA THR A 65 -11.49 -4.52 20.81
C THR A 65 -11.17 -3.02 20.72
N GLU A 66 -10.03 -2.61 21.29
CA GLU A 66 -9.57 -1.23 21.19
C GLU A 66 -9.05 -0.90 19.79
N ALA A 67 -8.34 -1.84 19.15
CA ALA A 67 -7.88 -1.70 17.78
C ALA A 67 -9.05 -1.57 16.78
N GLU A 68 -10.15 -2.30 16.99
CA GLU A 68 -11.38 -2.21 16.18
C GLU A 68 -12.01 -0.80 16.21
N GLU A 69 -12.01 -0.15 17.37
CA GLU A 69 -12.57 1.19 17.59
C GLU A 69 -11.62 2.34 17.23
N LEU A 70 -10.32 2.07 17.09
CA LEU A 70 -9.30 3.09 16.85
C LEU A 70 -9.60 4.01 15.63
N PRO A 71 -10.01 3.50 14.45
CA PRO A 71 -10.33 4.38 13.31
C PRO A 71 -11.49 5.32 13.59
N ARG A 72 -12.46 4.86 14.40
CA ARG A 72 -13.63 5.66 14.81
C ARG A 72 -13.22 6.76 15.78
N ARG A 73 -12.36 6.44 16.77
CA ARG A 73 -11.82 7.42 17.72
C ARG A 73 -10.98 8.51 17.06
N LEU A 74 -10.31 8.18 15.95
CA LEU A 74 -9.50 9.12 15.18
C LEU A 74 -10.31 9.85 14.08
N GLU A 75 -11.61 9.56 13.95
CA GLU A 75 -12.49 10.10 12.89
C GLU A 75 -11.98 9.83 11.46
N VAL A 76 -11.19 8.76 11.28
CA VAL A 76 -10.56 8.41 9.98
C VAL A 76 -11.38 7.37 9.19
N GLY A 77 -12.48 6.85 9.76
CA GLY A 77 -13.40 5.98 9.04
C GLY A 77 -14.21 5.05 9.93
N THR A 78 -14.68 3.95 9.32
CA THR A 78 -15.42 2.90 10.01
C THR A 78 -14.50 1.98 10.80
N LYS A 79 -15.08 1.23 11.74
CA LYS A 79 -14.36 0.23 12.55
C LYS A 79 -13.55 -0.73 11.66
N LEU A 80 -12.41 -1.18 12.19
CA LEU A 80 -11.68 -2.28 11.56
C LEU A 80 -12.46 -3.59 11.78
N LYS A 81 -12.47 -4.43 10.76
CA LYS A 81 -13.02 -5.77 10.82
C LYS A 81 -12.02 -6.70 11.49
N LYS A 82 -12.56 -7.76 12.07
CA LYS A 82 -11.79 -8.87 12.65
C LYS A 82 -10.75 -9.42 11.68
N ASP A 83 -11.15 -9.70 10.44
CA ASP A 83 -10.27 -10.23 9.40
C ASP A 83 -9.15 -9.27 9.02
N GLU A 84 -9.39 -7.95 9.08
CA GLU A 84 -8.36 -6.93 8.79
C GLU A 84 -7.30 -6.95 9.90
N LEU A 85 -7.71 -7.09 11.17
CA LEU A 85 -6.77 -7.17 12.30
C LEU A 85 -5.99 -8.49 12.33
N ASP A 86 -6.58 -9.58 11.82
CA ASP A 86 -5.90 -10.87 11.70
C ASP A 86 -4.81 -10.87 10.60
N THR A 87 -4.57 -9.74 9.92
CA THR A 87 -3.37 -9.51 9.07
C THR A 87 -2.16 -9.05 9.87
N LEU A 88 -2.37 -8.54 11.09
CA LEU A 88 -1.31 -8.03 11.95
C LEU A 88 -0.86 -9.09 12.95
N ARG A 89 0.42 -9.01 13.32
CA ARG A 89 0.96 -9.83 14.40
C ARG A 89 0.25 -9.49 15.71
N TYR A 90 0.02 -10.52 16.52
CA TYR A 90 -0.55 -10.37 17.85
C TYR A 90 0.11 -11.31 18.83
N GLU A 91 0.20 -10.85 20.07
CA GLU A 91 0.58 -11.66 21.23
C GLU A 91 -0.69 -12.08 21.96
N GLU A 92 -0.79 -13.34 22.35
CA GLU A 92 -1.90 -13.82 23.18
C GLU A 92 -1.53 -13.73 24.66
N ARG A 93 -2.40 -13.11 25.46
CA ARG A 93 -2.26 -13.02 26.90
C ARG A 93 -3.56 -13.32 27.60
N PHE A 94 -3.48 -13.91 28.77
CA PHE A 94 -4.63 -14.03 29.66
C PHE A 94 -4.97 -12.66 30.26
N ALA A 95 -6.22 -12.25 30.11
CA ALA A 95 -6.78 -11.11 30.81
C ALA A 95 -7.08 -11.49 32.27
N ASN A 96 -7.31 -10.49 33.12
CA ASN A 96 -7.56 -10.68 34.55
C ASN A 96 -8.79 -11.56 34.87
N ASN A 97 -9.70 -11.71 33.91
CA ASN A 97 -10.88 -12.57 34.00
C ASN A 97 -10.64 -14.01 33.51
N GLY A 98 -9.39 -14.39 33.20
CA GLY A 98 -9.04 -15.70 32.65
C GLY A 98 -9.33 -15.86 31.15
N GLY A 99 -9.87 -14.85 30.48
CA GLY A 99 -10.10 -14.86 29.04
C GLY A 99 -8.83 -14.64 28.23
N LEU A 100 -8.72 -15.29 27.07
CA LEU A 100 -7.60 -15.08 26.15
C LEU A 100 -7.81 -13.78 25.36
N MET A 101 -6.82 -12.89 25.41
CA MET A 101 -6.83 -11.59 24.76
C MET A 101 -5.71 -11.47 23.73
N LYS A 102 -6.06 -10.97 22.54
CA LYS A 102 -5.10 -10.65 21.48
C LYS A 102 -4.63 -9.21 21.61
N LEU A 103 -3.33 -9.03 21.72
CA LEU A 103 -2.65 -7.75 21.82
C LEU A 103 -1.93 -7.44 20.52
N HIS A 104 -2.30 -6.33 19.88
CA HIS A 104 -1.67 -5.84 18.65
C HIS A 104 -0.76 -4.64 18.94
N ASP A 105 0.31 -4.47 18.17
CA ASP A 105 1.09 -3.23 18.21
C ASP A 105 0.23 -2.07 17.69
N ARG A 106 0.07 -1.02 18.52
CA ARG A 106 -0.68 0.19 18.17
C ARG A 106 -0.13 0.86 16.91
N VAL A 107 1.19 0.87 16.72
CA VAL A 107 1.82 1.49 15.55
C VAL A 107 1.45 0.74 14.28
N GLU A 108 1.49 -0.59 14.32
CA GLU A 108 1.07 -1.44 13.19
C GLU A 108 -0.43 -1.29 12.88
N VAL A 109 -1.28 -1.17 13.91
CA VAL A 109 -2.71 -0.88 13.70
C VAL A 109 -2.89 0.48 13.00
N LEU A 110 -2.15 1.52 13.40
CA LEU A 110 -2.20 2.82 12.72
C LEU A 110 -1.71 2.73 11.27
N LYS A 111 -0.65 1.96 10.99
CA LYS A 111 -0.18 1.69 9.63
C LYS A 111 -1.25 0.98 8.80
N LEU A 112 -1.94 -0.01 9.36
CA LEU A 112 -3.04 -0.72 8.72
C LEU A 112 -4.19 0.24 8.35
N ILE A 113 -4.57 1.15 9.25
CA ILE A 113 -5.62 2.15 8.99
C ILE A 113 -5.24 3.06 7.81
N ARG A 114 -3.98 3.51 7.78
CA ARG A 114 -3.45 4.32 6.66
C ARG A 114 -3.46 3.52 5.36
N LYS A 115 -3.00 2.27 5.40
CA LYS A 115 -3.01 1.36 4.25
C LYS A 115 -4.44 1.16 3.73
N ARG A 116 -5.39 0.82 4.60
CA ARG A 116 -6.81 0.67 4.27
C ARG A 116 -7.36 1.92 3.59
N ARG A 117 -7.06 3.12 4.09
CA ARG A 117 -7.52 4.37 3.49
C ARG A 117 -6.97 4.57 2.08
N LEU A 118 -5.70 4.27 1.85
CA LEU A 118 -5.08 4.36 0.52
C LEU A 118 -5.69 3.34 -0.45
N TRP A 119 -5.90 2.11 0.02
CA TRP A 119 -6.51 1.05 -0.79
C TRP A 119 -7.99 1.27 -1.07
N LEU A 120 -8.70 1.96 -0.16
CA LEU A 120 -10.09 2.37 -0.34
C LEU A 120 -10.24 3.69 -1.11
N ASP A 121 -9.14 4.37 -1.46
CA ASP A 121 -9.20 5.58 -2.26
C ASP A 121 -9.52 5.26 -3.72
N ARG A 122 -10.70 5.70 -4.16
CA ARG A 122 -11.22 5.49 -5.52
C ARG A 122 -10.43 6.24 -6.59
N LYS A 123 -9.59 7.21 -6.21
CA LYS A 123 -8.80 8.05 -7.12
C LYS A 123 -7.42 7.47 -7.40
N VAL A 124 -6.94 6.52 -6.60
CA VAL A 124 -5.60 5.96 -6.72
C VAL A 124 -5.67 4.62 -7.44
N SER A 125 -4.87 4.47 -8.50
CA SER A 125 -4.66 3.15 -9.11
C SER A 125 -3.74 2.34 -8.22
N THR A 126 -4.24 1.22 -7.66
CA THR A 126 -3.48 0.38 -6.73
C THR A 126 -2.55 -0.61 -7.42
N SER A 127 -2.47 -0.62 -8.76
CA SER A 127 -1.62 -1.54 -9.54
C SER A 127 -0.13 -1.47 -9.14
N HIS A 128 0.33 -0.33 -8.62
CA HIS A 128 1.70 -0.16 -8.13
C HIS A 128 1.88 -0.50 -6.64
N LEU A 129 0.80 -0.56 -5.84
CA LEU A 129 0.87 -0.76 -4.38
C LEU A 129 1.29 -2.19 -3.99
N HIS A 130 1.28 -3.14 -4.93
CA HIS A 130 1.72 -4.51 -4.72
C HIS A 130 3.25 -4.66 -4.70
N SER A 131 4.00 -3.65 -5.16
CA SER A 131 5.44 -3.76 -5.40
C SER A 131 6.31 -3.52 -4.16
N GLU A 132 5.77 -2.90 -3.10
CA GLU A 132 6.60 -2.45 -1.97
C GLU A 132 6.83 -3.51 -0.88
N SER A 133 6.11 -4.64 -0.90
CA SER A 133 6.25 -5.69 0.14
C SER A 133 7.26 -6.79 -0.21
N SER A 134 7.92 -6.73 -1.37
CA SER A 134 8.85 -7.77 -1.84
C SER A 134 10.29 -7.30 -2.02
N ALA A 135 10.65 -6.14 -1.44
CA ALA A 135 12.03 -5.68 -1.35
C ALA A 135 12.64 -6.02 0.02
N GLN A 136 12.49 -7.26 0.47
CA GLN A 136 13.47 -7.83 1.41
C GLN A 136 14.66 -8.27 0.56
N ALA A 137 15.42 -7.28 0.11
CA ALA A 137 16.75 -7.51 -0.44
C ALA A 137 17.55 -8.22 0.64
N GLY A 138 17.90 -9.48 0.39
CA GLY A 138 18.82 -10.22 1.24
C GLY A 138 20.13 -9.42 1.38
N PRO A 139 20.91 -9.64 2.44
CA PRO A 139 22.23 -9.07 2.53
C PRO A 139 23.04 -9.59 1.34
N SER A 140 23.35 -8.72 0.38
CA SER A 140 24.43 -8.96 -0.56
C SER A 140 25.72 -9.02 0.27
N SER A 141 26.11 -10.23 0.69
CA SER A 141 27.45 -10.52 1.14
C SER A 141 28.41 -10.19 0.00
N SER A 142 28.94 -8.97 0.00
CA SER A 142 30.13 -8.62 -0.75
C SER A 142 31.31 -9.29 -0.05
N THR A 143 31.62 -10.51 -0.44
CA THR A 143 32.90 -11.15 -0.14
C THR A 143 33.97 -10.36 -0.90
N GLN A 144 34.69 -9.48 -0.20
CA GLN A 144 35.94 -8.92 -0.70
C GLN A 144 36.96 -10.05 -0.85
N PRO A 145 37.59 -10.24 -2.02
CA PRO A 145 38.84 -10.98 -2.09
C PRO A 145 39.96 -10.12 -1.49
N ALA A 146 40.66 -10.67 -0.49
CA ALA A 146 41.88 -10.08 0.04
C ALA A 146 42.99 -10.10 -1.05
N PRO A 147 43.77 -9.03 -1.23
CA PRO A 147 44.97 -9.09 -2.05
C PRO A 147 46.10 -9.84 -1.31
N PRO A 148 46.92 -10.66 -2.01
CA PRO A 148 48.13 -11.23 -1.44
C PRO A 148 49.26 -10.20 -1.55
N ASP A 149 49.78 -9.77 -0.41
CA ASP A 149 50.98 -8.93 -0.30
C ASP A 149 51.62 -9.28 1.03
N SER A 150 52.91 -9.48 1.22
CA SER A 150 54.08 -9.83 0.42
C SER A 150 55.11 -10.27 1.48
N LEU A 151 56.02 -11.19 1.15
CA LEU A 151 57.08 -11.66 2.05
C LEU A 151 57.90 -10.49 2.64
N PRO A 152 58.35 -10.57 3.91
CA PRO A 152 59.34 -9.63 4.42
C PRO A 152 60.74 -10.02 3.90
N PRO A 153 61.59 -9.06 3.48
CA PRO A 153 63.02 -9.28 3.46
C PRO A 153 63.66 -8.88 4.81
N GLU A 154 64.57 -9.76 5.25
CA GLU A 154 65.61 -9.68 6.31
C GLU A 154 65.20 -9.35 7.76
#